data_AF-A0A2V7ATI7-F1
#
_entry.id   AF-A0A2V7ATI7-F1
#
_cell.length_a   1.000
_cell.length_b   1.000
_cell.length_c   1.000
_cell.angle_alpha   90.00
_cell.angle_beta   90.00
_cell.angle_gamma   90.00
#
_symmetry.space_group_name_H-M   'P 1'
#
loop_
_entity.id
_entity.type
_entity.pdbx_description
1 polymer ?
#
loop_
_entity_poly.entity_id
_entity_poly.type
_entity_poly.pdbx_seq_one_letter_code
_entity_poly.pdbx_strand_id
1 'polypeptide(L)'
;MLAGTHIAAEFRNGEISTSDFVPTKPFESAHGSPERAESTRSGILVVEYGHGFWRNGGWVLKGGLLRRAGEGASEFQLYGKAVIREFSYFPFPFHRATPHETGYEFFLLHRRDGVPGAKVVREWTFPPQAVVTRNVGGGVIVEDVSAYLDYDPRTRRATVAVQGLKQPFEEEVDLTPELLQK
;
A
#
# COMPACT_ATOMS: atom_id res chain seq x y z
N MET A 1 6.85 13.28 -17.30
CA MET A 1 5.96 13.13 -16.13
C MET A 1 5.45 11.69 -16.12
N LEU A 2 6.01 10.78 -15.31
CA LEU A 2 5.43 9.45 -15.08
C LEU A 2 4.36 9.61 -13.99
N ALA A 3 3.23 10.21 -14.37
CA ALA A 3 2.07 10.34 -13.51
C ALA A 3 1.13 9.15 -13.76
N GLY A 4 0.94 8.30 -12.74
CA GLY A 4 -0.08 7.25 -12.76
C GLY A 4 0.32 5.96 -13.47
N THR A 5 1.32 5.26 -12.96
CA THR A 5 1.62 3.90 -13.40
C THR A 5 0.93 2.94 -12.44
N HIS A 6 -0.14 2.32 -12.91
CA HIS A 6 -0.71 1.15 -12.26
C HIS A 6 0.19 -0.05 -12.59
N ILE A 7 0.57 -0.81 -11.57
CA ILE A 7 1.38 -2.01 -11.72
C ILE A 7 0.52 -3.20 -11.34
N ALA A 8 0.24 -4.09 -12.29
CA ALA A 8 -0.42 -5.36 -12.05
C ALA A 8 0.44 -6.50 -12.60
N ALA A 9 0.88 -7.39 -11.71
CA ALA A 9 1.65 -8.57 -12.05
C ALA A 9 1.13 -9.81 -11.31
N GLU A 10 0.98 -10.90 -12.04
CA GLU A 10 0.65 -12.22 -11.52
C GLU A 10 1.82 -13.16 -11.78
N PHE A 11 2.25 -13.84 -10.72
CA PHE A 11 3.29 -14.86 -10.75
C PHE A 11 2.64 -16.22 -10.59
N ARG A 12 2.89 -17.11 -11.56
CA ARG A 12 2.30 -18.44 -11.59
C ARG A 12 3.29 -19.47 -12.11
N ASN A 13 3.70 -20.39 -11.25
CA ASN A 13 4.67 -21.46 -11.59
C ASN A 13 5.96 -20.93 -12.26
N GLY A 14 6.44 -19.75 -11.85
CA GLY A 14 7.62 -19.11 -12.43
C GLY A 14 7.35 -18.30 -13.72
N GLU A 15 6.13 -18.30 -14.24
CA GLU A 15 5.70 -17.39 -15.31
C GLU A 15 5.14 -16.09 -14.73
N ILE A 16 5.37 -14.98 -15.44
CA ILE A 16 4.88 -13.65 -15.08
C ILE A 16 3.87 -13.22 -16.13
N SER A 17 2.67 -12.86 -15.67
CA SER A 17 1.64 -12.23 -16.49
C SER A 17 1.39 -10.80 -16.00
N THR A 18 1.43 -9.83 -16.90
CA THR A 18 1.14 -8.43 -16.59
C THR A 18 -0.15 -8.00 -17.25
N SER A 19 -0.89 -7.07 -16.63
CA SER A 19 -2.11 -6.51 -17.20
C SER A 19 -1.87 -5.09 -17.71
N ASP A 20 -2.29 -4.81 -18.95
CA ASP A 20 -2.32 -3.46 -19.52
C ASP A 20 -3.51 -2.63 -19.02
N PHE A 21 -4.37 -3.20 -18.18
CA PHE A 21 -5.49 -2.47 -17.60
C PHE A 21 -4.98 -1.36 -16.69
N VAL A 22 -5.32 -0.12 -17.04
CA VAL A 22 -5.05 1.07 -16.23
C VAL A 22 -6.36 1.57 -15.64
N PRO A 23 -6.55 1.47 -14.30
CA PRO A 23 -7.73 2.02 -13.65
C PRO A 23 -7.84 3.51 -13.92
N THR A 24 -9.06 4.03 -14.08
CA THR A 24 -9.29 5.46 -14.34
C THR A 24 -9.46 6.27 -13.07
N LYS A 25 -9.61 5.62 -11.90
CA LYS A 25 -9.90 6.28 -10.63
C LYS A 25 -8.68 7.03 -10.09
N PRO A 26 -8.85 8.27 -9.58
CA PRO A 26 -7.78 9.01 -8.96
C PRO A 26 -7.44 8.42 -7.57
N PHE A 27 -6.25 8.72 -7.04
CA PHE A 27 -5.75 8.08 -5.82
C PHE A 27 -6.56 8.47 -4.57
N GLU A 28 -7.18 9.65 -4.59
CA GLU A 28 -8.01 10.19 -3.52
C GLU A 28 -9.22 9.28 -3.23
N SER A 29 -9.70 8.53 -4.23
CA SER A 29 -10.81 7.58 -4.09
C SER A 29 -10.50 6.37 -3.20
N ALA A 30 -9.21 6.13 -2.90
CA ALA A 30 -8.78 5.12 -1.94
C ALA A 30 -8.97 5.57 -0.49
N HIS A 31 -9.21 6.86 -0.24
CA HIS A 31 -9.40 7.46 1.08
C HIS A 31 -8.28 7.15 2.10
N GLY A 32 -7.08 6.78 1.65
CA GLY A 32 -5.95 6.44 2.52
C GLY A 32 -5.79 4.94 2.79
N SER A 33 -6.69 4.07 2.30
CA SER A 33 -6.55 2.62 2.39
C SER A 33 -5.61 2.05 1.32
N PRO A 34 -4.57 1.29 1.70
CA PRO A 34 -3.69 0.58 0.77
C PRO A 34 -4.43 -0.38 -0.17
N GLU A 35 -5.37 -1.17 0.33
CA GLU A 35 -6.11 -2.17 -0.42
C GLU A 35 -7.00 -1.52 -1.48
N ARG A 36 -7.61 -0.38 -1.15
CA ARG A 36 -8.40 0.39 -2.13
C ARG A 36 -7.51 1.11 -3.14
N ALA A 37 -6.27 1.45 -2.77
CA ALA A 37 -5.33 2.13 -3.65
C ALA A 37 -4.92 1.27 -4.86
N GLU A 38 -4.98 -0.06 -4.77
CA GLU A 38 -4.68 -0.97 -5.88
C GLU A 38 -5.51 -0.64 -7.13
N SER A 39 -6.77 -0.24 -6.92
CA SER A 39 -7.73 0.03 -7.99
C SER A 39 -7.66 1.47 -8.54
N THR A 40 -6.58 2.19 -8.26
CA THR A 40 -6.37 3.58 -8.70
C THR A 40 -5.31 3.66 -9.80
N ARG A 41 -5.20 4.82 -10.46
CA ARG A 41 -4.14 5.07 -11.48
C ARG A 41 -2.72 4.87 -10.96
N SER A 42 -2.52 4.93 -9.66
CA SER A 42 -1.21 4.78 -9.01
C SER A 42 -1.20 3.54 -8.09
N GLY A 43 -2.01 2.54 -8.44
CA GLY A 43 -2.16 1.30 -7.70
C GLY A 43 -1.09 0.27 -8.01
N ILE A 44 -0.89 -0.63 -7.05
CA ILE A 44 0.01 -1.76 -7.12
C ILE A 44 -0.79 -3.00 -6.73
N LEU A 45 -0.79 -3.99 -7.62
CA LEU A 45 -1.29 -5.33 -7.36
C LEU A 45 -0.25 -6.34 -7.82
N VAL A 46 0.31 -7.09 -6.88
CA VAL A 46 1.20 -8.21 -7.18
C VAL A 46 0.65 -9.45 -6.52
N VAL A 47 0.41 -10.49 -7.31
CA VAL A 47 -0.14 -11.76 -6.83
C VAL A 47 0.82 -12.88 -7.14
N GLU A 48 1.13 -13.70 -6.15
CA GLU A 48 1.83 -14.97 -6.31
C GLU A 48 0.95 -16.08 -5.75
N TYR A 49 0.46 -16.95 -6.63
CA TYR A 49 -0.42 -18.05 -6.21
C TYR A 49 0.37 -19.24 -5.68
N GLY A 50 -0.17 -19.86 -4.62
CA GLY A 50 0.36 -21.09 -4.06
C GLY A 50 0.36 -22.27 -5.05
N HIS A 51 1.29 -23.20 -4.85
CA HIS A 51 1.38 -24.42 -5.66
C HIS A 51 0.35 -25.47 -5.21
N GLY A 52 0.06 -26.45 -6.08
CA GLY A 52 -0.78 -27.61 -5.77
C GLY A 52 -2.12 -27.65 -6.49
N PHE A 53 -2.94 -28.65 -6.17
CA PHE A 53 -4.18 -28.95 -6.92
C PHE A 53 -5.21 -27.82 -6.84
N TRP A 54 -5.41 -27.26 -5.64
CA TRP A 54 -6.38 -26.17 -5.43
C TRP A 54 -5.81 -24.78 -5.71
N ARG A 55 -4.49 -24.67 -5.92
CA ARG A 55 -3.76 -23.42 -6.22
C ARG A 55 -4.14 -22.28 -5.27
N ASN A 56 -4.32 -22.59 -4.00
CA ASN A 56 -4.74 -21.64 -2.99
C ASN A 56 -3.65 -21.34 -1.98
N GLY A 57 -3.80 -20.18 -1.35
CA GLY A 57 -2.73 -19.55 -0.59
C GLY A 57 -1.74 -18.82 -1.49
N GLY A 58 -0.67 -18.33 -0.89
CA GLY A 58 0.37 -17.54 -1.56
C GLY A 58 0.44 -16.13 -1.00
N TRP A 59 0.81 -15.17 -1.85
CA TRP A 59 1.01 -13.78 -1.47
C TRP A 59 0.22 -12.85 -2.37
N VAL A 60 -0.37 -11.84 -1.75
CA VAL A 60 -1.06 -10.76 -2.44
C VAL A 60 -0.55 -9.45 -1.85
N LEU A 61 0.10 -8.64 -2.69
CA LEU A 61 0.54 -7.31 -2.36
C LEU A 61 -0.40 -6.31 -3.02
N LYS A 62 -1.07 -5.50 -2.21
CA LYS A 62 -2.05 -4.51 -2.67
C LYS A 62 -1.67 -3.15 -2.15
N GLY A 63 -1.68 -2.12 -2.98
CA GLY A 63 -1.21 -0.83 -2.51
C GLY A 63 -1.31 0.26 -3.54
N GLY A 64 -0.65 1.36 -3.24
CA GLY A 64 -0.51 2.46 -4.16
C GLY A 64 -0.29 3.78 -3.44
N LEU A 65 -0.42 4.85 -4.22
CA LEU A 65 -0.36 6.21 -3.71
C LEU A 65 -1.57 6.51 -2.82
N LEU A 66 -1.32 7.03 -1.62
CA LEU A 66 -2.36 7.39 -0.65
C LEU A 66 -2.53 8.91 -0.56
N ARG A 67 -1.42 9.64 -0.49
CA ARG A 67 -1.40 11.10 -0.33
C ARG A 67 -0.21 11.74 -1.04
N ARG A 68 -0.36 13.01 -1.38
CA ARG A 68 0.68 13.88 -1.93
C ARG A 68 0.70 15.17 -1.14
N ALA A 69 1.91 15.66 -0.89
CA ALA A 69 2.19 17.00 -0.39
C ALA A 69 3.40 17.53 -1.14
N GLY A 70 3.70 18.82 -1.06
CA GLY A 70 4.87 19.34 -1.73
C GLY A 70 5.04 20.85 -1.59
N GLU A 71 6.22 21.30 -1.96
CA GLU A 71 6.60 22.71 -2.01
C GLU A 71 7.52 22.93 -3.22
N GLY A 72 7.17 23.88 -4.08
CA GLY A 72 7.95 24.22 -5.27
C GLY A 72 8.17 23.02 -6.19
N ALA A 73 9.45 22.70 -6.45
CA ALA A 73 9.88 21.59 -7.32
C ALA A 73 10.00 20.24 -6.59
N SER A 74 9.56 20.16 -5.32
CA SER A 74 9.62 18.94 -4.51
C SER A 74 8.22 18.43 -4.17
N GLU A 75 7.99 17.15 -4.45
CA GLU A 75 6.76 16.43 -4.12
C GLU A 75 7.07 15.29 -3.15
N PHE A 76 6.33 15.23 -2.05
CA PHE A 76 6.34 14.13 -1.10
C PHE A 76 5.10 13.27 -1.32
N GLN A 77 5.31 11.97 -1.50
CA GLN A 77 4.25 11.00 -1.78
C GLN A 77 4.22 9.92 -0.72
N LEU A 78 3.09 9.75 -0.04
CA LEU A 78 2.86 8.63 0.87
C LEU A 78 2.27 7.46 0.08
N TYR A 79 3.00 6.35 0.00
CA TYR A 79 2.52 5.07 -0.49
C TYR A 79 2.20 4.14 0.67
N GLY A 80 1.20 3.29 0.48
CA GLY A 80 0.91 2.18 1.38
C GLY A 80 0.75 0.89 0.61
N LYS A 81 1.13 -0.22 1.24
CA LYS A 81 1.06 -1.57 0.72
C LYS A 81 0.58 -2.52 1.82
N ALA A 82 -0.56 -3.16 1.60
CA ALA A 82 -0.96 -4.36 2.32
C ALA A 82 -0.15 -5.56 1.80
N VAL A 83 0.41 -6.32 2.73
CA VAL A 83 1.17 -7.55 2.50
C VAL A 83 0.32 -8.69 3.05
N ILE A 84 -0.44 -9.33 2.16
CA ILE A 84 -1.41 -10.36 2.52
C ILE A 84 -0.78 -11.71 2.22
N ARG A 85 -0.70 -12.55 3.25
CA ARG A 85 -0.34 -13.96 3.08
C ARG A 85 -1.60 -14.79 3.19
N GLU A 86 -1.99 -15.42 2.10
CA GLU A 86 -3.09 -16.37 2.11
C GLU A 86 -2.54 -17.75 2.47
N PHE A 87 -3.15 -18.41 3.45
CA PHE A 87 -2.77 -19.76 3.83
C PHE A 87 -3.46 -20.77 2.91
N SER A 88 -2.76 -21.83 2.51
CA SER A 88 -3.40 -22.96 1.83
C SER A 88 -4.50 -23.54 2.70
N TYR A 89 -5.67 -23.78 2.10
CA TYR A 89 -6.85 -24.22 2.84
C TYR A 89 -7.61 -25.30 2.06
N PHE A 90 -8.64 -25.89 2.66
CA PHE A 90 -9.58 -26.71 1.91
C PHE A 90 -10.78 -25.82 1.55
N PRO A 91 -11.09 -25.60 0.25
CA PRO A 91 -12.06 -24.60 -0.17
C PRO A 91 -13.51 -25.00 0.09
N PHE A 92 -13.75 -26.16 0.72
CA PHE A 92 -15.10 -26.60 1.03
C PHE A 92 -15.48 -26.34 2.50
N PRO A 93 -16.68 -25.79 2.72
CA PRO A 93 -17.59 -25.24 1.72
C PRO A 93 -17.13 -23.86 1.18
N PHE A 94 -17.41 -23.54 -0.09
CA PHE A 94 -16.90 -22.36 -0.82
C PHE A 94 -17.24 -20.98 -0.23
N HIS A 95 -18.13 -20.94 0.77
CA HIS A 95 -18.49 -19.70 1.49
C HIS A 95 -17.56 -19.39 2.67
N ARG A 96 -16.53 -20.22 2.93
CA ARG A 96 -15.52 -19.89 3.93
C ARG A 96 -14.61 -18.78 3.41
N ALA A 97 -14.38 -17.77 4.24
CA ALA A 97 -13.36 -16.77 3.98
C ALA A 97 -11.99 -17.44 3.82
N THR A 98 -11.19 -16.92 2.89
CA THR A 98 -9.80 -17.35 2.72
C THR A 98 -9.03 -17.02 4.00
N PRO A 99 -8.45 -18.01 4.69
CA PRO A 99 -7.64 -17.73 5.86
C PRO A 99 -6.38 -17.00 5.42
N HIS A 100 -6.12 -15.86 6.05
CA HIS A 100 -4.97 -15.03 5.71
C HIS A 100 -4.47 -14.25 6.92
N GLU A 101 -3.28 -13.68 6.77
CA GLU A 101 -2.73 -12.66 7.66
C GLU A 101 -2.30 -11.45 6.82
N THR A 102 -2.55 -10.24 7.33
CA THR A 102 -2.27 -9.00 6.60
C THR A 102 -1.35 -8.12 7.42
N GLY A 103 -0.16 -7.84 6.89
CA GLY A 103 0.73 -6.77 7.36
C GLY A 103 0.65 -5.54 6.47
N TYR A 104 1.27 -4.44 6.87
CA TYR A 104 1.31 -3.21 6.09
C TYR A 104 2.70 -2.60 6.07
N GLU A 105 3.05 -2.05 4.91
CA GLU A 105 4.24 -1.22 4.74
C GLU A 105 3.83 0.14 4.19
N PHE A 106 4.44 1.20 4.70
CA PHE A 106 4.22 2.57 4.24
C PHE A 106 5.55 3.22 3.89
N PHE A 107 5.54 4.02 2.83
CA PHE A 107 6.74 4.66 2.31
C PHE A 107 6.46 6.13 2.07
N LEU A 108 7.27 7.00 2.66
CA LEU A 108 7.32 8.41 2.30
C LEU A 108 8.39 8.59 1.23
N LEU A 109 7.98 8.98 0.04
CA LEU A 109 8.86 9.18 -1.11
C LEU A 109 9.05 10.67 -1.38
N HIS A 110 10.26 11.07 -1.76
CA HIS A 110 10.56 12.38 -2.32
C HIS A 110 10.78 12.27 -3.82
N ARG A 111 10.08 13.11 -4.58
CA ARG A 111 10.27 13.30 -6.01
C ARG A 111 10.64 14.75 -6.27
N ARG A 112 11.63 14.94 -7.14
CA ARG A 112 12.01 16.26 -7.63
C ARG A 112 11.58 16.41 -9.08
N ASP A 113 11.08 17.59 -9.42
CA ASP A 113 10.75 17.89 -10.81
C ASP A 113 11.98 17.77 -11.71
N GLY A 114 11.79 17.15 -12.87
CA GLY A 114 12.86 16.92 -13.84
C GLY A 114 13.85 15.80 -13.49
N VAL A 115 13.79 15.21 -12.29
CA VAL A 115 14.64 14.07 -11.90
C VAL A 115 13.86 12.76 -12.06
N PRO A 116 14.32 11.81 -12.90
CA PRO A 116 13.69 10.50 -13.00
C PRO A 116 13.80 9.73 -11.67
N GLY A 117 12.68 9.12 -11.25
CA GLY A 117 12.62 8.28 -10.06
C GLY A 117 12.06 8.98 -8.82
N ALA A 118 12.22 8.32 -7.68
CA ALA A 118 11.85 8.81 -6.36
C ALA A 118 12.85 8.27 -5.33
N LYS A 119 13.12 9.04 -4.27
CA LYS A 119 13.92 8.60 -3.13
C LYS A 119 12.99 8.20 -1.98
N VAL A 120 13.25 7.06 -1.33
CA VAL A 120 12.58 6.72 -0.07
C VAL A 120 13.19 7.57 1.04
N VAL A 121 12.37 8.40 1.68
CA VAL A 121 12.76 9.24 2.81
C VAL A 121 12.59 8.47 4.12
N ARG A 122 11.46 7.76 4.25
CA ARG A 122 11.10 7.01 5.45
C ARG A 122 10.24 5.81 5.08
N GLU A 123 10.37 4.76 5.87
CA GLU A 123 9.63 3.51 5.73
C GLU A 123 9.10 3.08 7.10
N TRP A 124 7.89 2.54 7.12
CA TRP A 124 7.26 1.95 8.29
C TRP A 124 6.71 0.58 7.93
N THR A 125 6.93 -0.41 8.81
CA THR A 125 6.40 -1.76 8.66
C THR A 125 5.59 -2.13 9.89
N PHE A 126 4.37 -2.59 9.66
CA PHE A 126 3.44 -3.08 10.67
C PHE A 126 3.14 -4.55 10.39
N PRO A 127 3.61 -5.47 11.24
CA PRO A 127 3.38 -6.89 11.00
C PRO A 127 1.92 -7.27 11.31
N PRO A 128 1.42 -8.43 10.86
CA PRO A 128 0.01 -8.79 11.02
C PRO A 128 -0.50 -8.75 12.46
N GLN A 129 0.35 -9.10 13.43
CA GLN A 129 -0.01 -9.03 14.86
C GLN A 129 -0.29 -7.61 15.36
N ALA A 130 0.14 -6.56 14.65
CA ALA A 130 -0.10 -5.16 15.01
C ALA A 130 -1.41 -4.60 14.45
N VAL A 131 -2.12 -5.34 13.59
CA VAL A 131 -3.33 -4.87 12.88
C VAL A 131 -4.60 -5.24 13.64
N VAL A 132 -5.56 -4.32 13.69
CA VAL A 132 -6.91 -4.62 14.22
C VAL A 132 -7.69 -5.39 13.15
N THR A 133 -8.12 -6.60 13.51
CA THR A 133 -9.00 -7.42 12.68
C THR A 133 -10.40 -7.42 13.24
N ARG A 134 -11.41 -7.34 12.36
CA ARG A 134 -12.83 -7.46 12.72
C ARG A 134 -13.44 -8.66 12.02
N ASN A 135 -14.15 -9.50 12.77
CA ASN A 135 -14.97 -10.57 12.20
C ASN A 135 -16.36 -10.00 11.90
N VAL A 136 -16.71 -9.92 10.61
CA VAL A 136 -17.98 -9.35 10.15
C VAL A 136 -19.06 -10.40 9.89
N GLY A 137 -18.88 -11.61 10.42
CA GLY A 137 -19.78 -12.76 10.22
C GLY A 137 -19.30 -13.70 9.11
N GLY A 138 -19.74 -14.96 9.17
CA GLY A 138 -19.37 -15.97 8.17
C GLY A 138 -17.89 -16.37 8.16
N GLY A 139 -17.12 -15.97 9.17
CA GLY A 139 -15.67 -16.18 9.22
C GLY A 139 -14.87 -15.16 8.40
N VAL A 140 -15.51 -14.13 7.85
CA VAL A 140 -14.84 -13.06 7.10
C VAL A 140 -14.09 -12.16 8.08
N ILE A 141 -12.79 -12.08 7.88
CA ILE A 141 -11.90 -11.16 8.58
C ILE A 141 -11.70 -9.94 7.67
N VAL A 142 -11.85 -8.75 8.25
CA VAL A 142 -11.63 -7.48 7.57
C VAL A 142 -10.66 -6.63 8.38
N GLU A 143 -9.66 -6.11 7.69
CA GLU A 143 -8.77 -5.06 8.12
C GLU A 143 -9.21 -3.72 7.52
N ASP A 144 -9.15 -2.65 8.32
CA ASP A 144 -9.53 -1.30 7.89
C ASP A 144 -8.42 -0.33 8.29
N VAL A 145 -7.28 -0.48 7.60
CA VAL A 145 -6.09 0.32 7.83
C VAL A 145 -6.06 1.47 6.84
N SER A 146 -5.76 2.66 7.35
CA SER A 146 -5.65 3.88 6.55
C SER A 146 -4.48 4.72 7.03
N ALA A 147 -3.80 5.38 6.08
CA ALA A 147 -2.72 6.30 6.40
C ALA A 147 -2.92 7.69 5.81
N TYR A 148 -2.41 8.67 6.53
CA TYR A 148 -2.55 10.09 6.23
C TYR A 148 -1.19 10.76 6.26
N LEU A 149 -1.05 11.82 5.45
CA LEU A 149 0.11 12.68 5.39
C LEU A 149 -0.39 14.12 5.52
N ASP A 150 0.13 14.82 6.50
CA ASP A 150 0.03 16.27 6.62
C ASP A 150 1.43 16.88 6.50
N TYR A 151 1.55 18.05 5.88
CA TYR A 151 2.84 18.69 5.64
C TYR A 151 2.74 20.18 5.93
N ASP A 152 3.60 20.66 6.83
CA ASP A 152 3.74 22.07 7.14
C ASP A 152 4.95 22.66 6.39
N PRO A 153 4.75 23.53 5.38
CA PRO A 153 5.85 24.14 4.63
C PRO A 153 6.67 25.13 5.47
N ARG A 154 6.12 25.67 6.57
CA ARG A 154 6.85 26.64 7.42
C ARG A 154 7.93 25.97 8.23
N THR A 155 7.62 24.80 8.79
CA THR A 155 8.55 23.99 9.59
C THR A 155 9.24 22.92 8.77
N ARG A 156 8.78 22.67 7.52
CA ARG A 156 9.25 21.62 6.61
C ARG A 156 9.13 20.23 7.23
N ARG A 157 8.11 20.04 8.06
CA ARG A 157 7.83 18.78 8.75
C ARG A 157 6.61 18.13 8.15
N ALA A 158 6.68 16.82 8.00
CA ALA A 158 5.54 16.00 7.60
C ALA A 158 5.11 15.11 8.76
N THR A 159 3.82 15.08 9.04
CA THR A 159 3.22 14.16 10.01
C THR A 159 2.56 13.02 9.26
N VAL A 160 2.99 11.80 9.55
CA VAL A 160 2.39 10.57 9.01
C VAL A 160 1.64 9.87 10.14
N ALA A 161 0.35 9.64 9.94
CA ALA A 161 -0.51 8.94 10.88
C ALA A 161 -1.10 7.68 10.25
N VAL A 162 -1.11 6.57 11.00
CA VAL A 162 -1.67 5.29 10.56
C VAL A 162 -2.74 4.83 11.57
N GLN A 163 -3.93 4.56 11.04
CA GLN A 163 -5.11 4.10 11.77
C GLN A 163 -5.43 2.64 11.41
N GLY A 164 -6.24 1.97 12.22
CA GLY A 164 -6.57 0.53 12.06
C GLY A 164 -5.53 -0.42 12.66
N LEU A 165 -4.53 0.13 13.36
CA LEU A 165 -3.55 -0.62 14.14
C LEU A 165 -4.02 -0.80 15.58
N LYS A 166 -3.56 -1.86 16.25
CA LYS A 166 -3.87 -2.14 17.67
C LYS A 166 -3.32 -1.04 18.59
N GLN A 167 -2.21 -0.44 18.19
CA GLN A 167 -1.66 0.76 18.78
C GLN A 167 -1.68 1.85 17.69
N PRO A 168 -2.38 2.98 17.90
CA PRO A 168 -2.33 4.10 16.98
C PRO A 168 -0.88 4.54 16.73
N PHE A 169 -0.58 4.92 15.50
CA PHE A 169 0.76 5.35 15.10
C PHE A 169 0.73 6.74 14.51
N GLU A 170 1.66 7.59 14.95
CA GLU A 170 1.91 8.92 14.40
C GLU A 170 3.41 9.22 14.52
N GLU A 171 4.02 9.71 13.45
CA GLU A 171 5.42 10.14 13.44
C GLU A 171 5.58 11.43 12.64
N GLU A 172 6.36 12.35 13.19
CA GLU A 172 6.78 13.58 12.53
C GLU A 172 8.17 13.37 11.89
N VAL A 173 8.29 13.75 10.62
CA VAL A 173 9.50 13.59 9.81
C VAL A 173 9.99 14.96 9.36
N ASP A 174 11.25 15.30 9.67
CA ASP A 174 11.90 16.50 9.17
C ASP A 174 12.35 16.31 7.72
N LEU A 175 11.77 17.09 6.81
CA LEU A 175 12.03 17.04 5.37
C LEU A 175 13.04 18.10 4.90
N THR A 176 13.56 18.93 5.82
CA THR A 176 14.59 19.93 5.53
C THR A 176 15.79 19.37 4.77
N PRO A 177 16.35 18.20 5.13
CA PRO A 177 17.51 17.64 4.41
C PRO A 177 17.22 17.33 2.93
N GLU A 178 15.99 16.96 2.60
CA GLU A 178 15.59 16.60 1.24
C GLU A 178 15.34 17.82 0.36
N LEU A 179 14.94 18.94 0.98
CA LEU A 179 14.67 20.21 0.30
C LEU A 179 15.93 21.03 0.03
N LEU A 180 17.00 20.82 0.80
CA LEU A 180 18.27 21.55 0.66
C LEU A 180 19.26 20.90 -0.31
N GLN A 181 19.02 19.65 -0.72
CA GLN A 181 19.85 18.96 -1.70
C GLN A 181 19.58 19.54 -3.09
N LYS A 182 20.55 20.32 -3.61
CA LYS A 182 20.57 20.75 -5.01
C LYS A 182 20.81 19.57 -5.95
#